data_AF-A0A931AC63-F1
#
_entry.id   AF-A0A931AC63-F1
#
_cell.length_a   1.000
_cell.length_b   1.000
_cell.length_c   1.000
_cell.angle_alpha   90.00
_cell.angle_beta   90.00
_cell.angle_gamma   90.00
#
_symmetry.space_group_name_H-M   'P 1'
#
loop_
_entity.id
_entity.type
_entity.pdbx_description
1 polymer ?
#
loop_
_entity_poly.entity_id
_entity_poly.type
_entity_poly.pdbx_seq_one_letter_code
_entity_poly.pdbx_strand_id
1 'polypeptide(L)'
;MIKAVVFDVGETLIDETRIWSRWAERLGVSSFVLMGALGGMAALDRSHSDAFRLVRPGFDLGAEVAAWERDDPHGPRNEFDAGDLYPDVRDALAAIRAAGYQVIIAGNQPRRAYDALVAMDLPADSVHTSEGWGVAKPDPEFFAKVAAVAGREPAEILYVGDRLDNDVLPAAAAGMRTALLRRGPWGYLHAERPRAADADVIADDLHAILPALRGLT
;
A
#
# COMPACT_ATOMS: atom_id res chain seq x y z
N MET A 1 -20.59 -10.64 8.69
CA MET A 1 -19.96 -9.83 9.75
C MET A 1 -18.45 -9.92 9.63
N ILE A 2 -17.76 -8.77 9.62
CA ILE A 2 -16.30 -8.71 9.50
C ILE A 2 -15.62 -9.20 10.78
N LYS A 3 -14.50 -9.93 10.62
CA LYS A 3 -13.69 -10.49 11.70
C LYS A 3 -12.20 -10.15 11.58
N ALA A 4 -11.74 -9.81 10.37
CA ALA A 4 -10.35 -9.43 10.12
C ALA A 4 -10.27 -8.16 9.27
N VAL A 5 -9.26 -7.34 9.53
CA VAL A 5 -8.92 -6.16 8.73
C VAL A 5 -7.49 -6.31 8.24
N VAL A 6 -7.31 -6.23 6.92
CA VAL A 6 -6.03 -6.41 6.25
C VAL A 6 -5.62 -5.07 5.66
N PHE A 7 -4.42 -4.61 5.96
CA PHE A 7 -3.90 -3.33 5.47
C PHE A 7 -2.78 -3.56 4.45
N ASP A 8 -2.87 -2.87 3.32
CA ASP A 8 -1.71 -2.66 2.46
C ASP A 8 -0.61 -1.83 3.17
N VAL A 9 0.54 -1.67 2.52
CA VAL A 9 1.73 -1.02 3.10
C VAL A 9 1.96 0.38 2.55
N GLY A 10 2.31 0.51 1.26
CA GLY A 10 2.66 1.79 0.64
C GLY A 10 1.44 2.68 0.51
N GLU A 11 1.56 3.95 0.89
CA GLU A 11 0.47 4.94 0.92
C GLU A 11 -0.79 4.46 1.66
N THR A 12 -0.66 3.43 2.52
CA THR A 12 -1.69 2.95 3.45
C THR A 12 -1.18 3.05 4.88
N LEU A 13 -0.03 2.46 5.17
CA LEU A 13 0.68 2.60 6.46
C LEU A 13 1.90 3.51 6.34
N ILE A 14 2.60 3.45 5.22
CA ILE A 14 3.86 4.14 4.96
C ILE A 14 3.62 5.32 4.03
N ASP A 15 3.99 6.53 4.47
CA ASP A 15 4.15 7.72 3.63
C ASP A 15 5.42 7.57 2.80
N GLU A 16 5.27 7.30 1.50
CA GLU A 16 6.41 7.06 0.61
C GLU A 16 7.08 8.35 0.15
N THR A 17 6.67 9.53 0.67
CA THR A 17 7.26 10.84 0.33
C THR A 17 8.78 10.81 0.41
N ARG A 18 9.36 10.17 1.42
CA ARG A 18 10.81 10.08 1.60
C ARG A 18 11.47 9.20 0.54
N ILE A 19 10.85 8.06 0.19
CA ILE A 19 11.34 7.17 -0.88
C ILE A 19 11.36 7.92 -2.22
N TRP A 20 10.23 8.53 -2.58
CA TRP A 20 10.11 9.25 -3.84
C TRP A 20 11.00 10.51 -3.89
N SER A 21 11.25 11.17 -2.76
CA SER A 21 12.19 12.28 -2.69
C SER A 21 13.65 11.84 -2.93
N ARG A 22 14.06 10.67 -2.43
CA ARG A 22 15.37 10.08 -2.75
C ARG A 22 15.48 9.76 -4.24
N TRP A 23 14.41 9.26 -4.87
CA TRP A 23 14.38 9.07 -6.31
C TRP A 23 14.52 10.38 -7.09
N ALA A 24 13.85 11.45 -6.65
CA ALA A 24 13.99 12.76 -7.27
C ALA A 24 15.45 13.25 -7.20
N GLU A 25 16.10 13.10 -6.03
CA GLU A 25 17.52 13.40 -5.85
C GLU A 25 18.41 12.56 -6.77
N ARG A 26 18.20 11.24 -6.83
CA ARG A 26 18.95 10.34 -7.73
C ARG A 26 18.80 10.70 -9.21
N LEU A 27 17.65 11.23 -9.60
CA LEU A 27 17.37 11.71 -10.95
C LEU A 27 17.89 13.13 -11.22
N GLY A 28 18.33 13.87 -10.19
CA GLY A 28 18.77 15.25 -10.31
C GLY A 28 17.62 16.25 -10.56
N VAL A 29 16.40 15.94 -10.09
CA VAL A 29 15.23 16.81 -10.19
C VAL A 29 14.62 17.10 -8.82
N SER A 30 13.75 18.10 -8.72
CA SER A 30 13.04 18.37 -7.46
C SER A 30 11.95 17.33 -7.19
N SER A 31 11.62 17.10 -5.92
CA SER A 31 10.48 16.26 -5.54
C SER A 31 9.17 16.74 -6.20
N PHE A 32 8.99 18.06 -6.34
CA PHE A 32 7.83 18.63 -7.04
C PHE A 32 7.70 18.10 -8.49
N VAL A 33 8.81 18.02 -9.23
CA VAL A 33 8.82 17.52 -10.61
C VAL A 33 8.47 16.03 -10.66
N LEU A 34 9.14 15.20 -9.85
CA LEU A 34 8.91 13.76 -9.88
C LEU A 34 7.50 13.40 -9.41
N MET A 35 7.03 14.00 -8.32
CA MET A 35 5.68 13.76 -7.80
C MET A 35 4.59 14.21 -8.77
N GLY A 36 4.77 15.36 -9.42
CA GLY A 36 3.87 15.80 -10.49
C GLY A 36 3.81 14.80 -11.66
N ALA A 37 4.95 14.24 -12.05
CA ALA A 37 5.01 13.20 -13.08
C ALA A 37 4.32 11.90 -12.64
N LEU A 38 4.54 11.44 -11.40
CA LEU A 38 3.89 10.26 -10.83
C LEU A 38 2.37 10.41 -10.77
N GLY A 39 1.88 11.55 -10.28
CA GLY A 39 0.46 11.89 -10.30
C GLY A 39 -0.12 11.91 -11.72
N GLY A 40 0.64 12.44 -12.69
CA GLY A 40 0.28 12.36 -14.10
C GLY A 40 0.18 10.94 -14.64
N MET A 41 1.08 10.02 -14.23
CA MET A 41 1.00 8.61 -14.63
C MET A 41 -0.24 7.95 -14.02
N ALA A 42 -0.52 8.18 -12.74
CA ALA A 42 -1.70 7.68 -12.05
C ALA A 42 -3.01 8.17 -12.68
N ALA A 43 -3.08 9.46 -13.07
CA ALA A 43 -4.26 10.04 -13.72
C ALA A 43 -4.50 9.49 -15.15
N LEU A 44 -3.45 9.00 -15.81
CA LEU A 44 -3.49 8.49 -17.18
C LEU A 44 -3.50 6.96 -17.27
N ASP A 45 -3.66 6.25 -16.16
CA ASP A 45 -3.57 4.78 -16.08
C ASP A 45 -2.24 4.22 -16.63
N ARG A 46 -1.16 4.97 -16.42
CA ARG A 46 0.19 4.57 -16.80
C ARG A 46 0.95 4.04 -15.61
N SER A 47 1.89 3.14 -15.88
CA SER A 47 2.82 2.66 -14.86
C SER A 47 3.60 3.82 -14.24
N HIS A 48 3.82 3.80 -12.92
CA HIS A 48 4.71 4.76 -12.26
C HIS A 48 6.11 4.76 -12.89
N SER A 49 6.57 3.62 -13.43
CA SER A 49 7.87 3.51 -14.09
C SER A 49 8.00 4.41 -15.33
N ASP A 50 6.89 4.81 -15.94
CA ASP A 50 6.87 5.76 -17.05
C ASP A 50 7.24 7.18 -16.61
N ALA A 51 7.01 7.55 -15.35
CA ALA A 51 7.41 8.86 -14.82
C ALA A 51 8.93 9.05 -14.91
N PHE A 52 9.69 7.99 -14.66
CA PHE A 52 11.15 8.04 -14.79
C PHE A 52 11.59 8.30 -16.23
N ARG A 53 10.95 7.65 -17.22
CA ARG A 53 11.26 7.88 -18.64
C ARG A 53 10.79 9.25 -19.13
N LEU A 54 9.71 9.77 -18.54
CA LEU A 54 9.23 11.12 -18.80
C LEU A 54 10.24 12.17 -18.32
N VAL A 55 10.76 12.00 -17.10
CA VAL A 55 11.74 12.90 -16.49
C VAL A 55 13.12 12.77 -17.15
N ARG A 56 13.56 11.54 -17.45
CA ARG A 56 14.84 11.24 -18.09
C ARG A 56 14.61 10.28 -19.27
N PRO A 57 14.58 10.78 -20.52
CA PRO A 57 14.40 9.93 -21.70
C PRO A 57 15.44 8.80 -21.77
N GLY A 58 14.99 7.59 -22.10
CA GLY A 58 15.85 6.40 -22.17
C GLY A 58 16.25 5.81 -20.80
N PHE A 59 15.64 6.27 -19.70
CA PHE A 59 15.91 5.74 -18.37
C PHE A 59 15.53 4.25 -18.26
N ASP A 60 16.51 3.44 -17.83
CA ASP A 60 16.33 2.04 -17.46
C ASP A 60 16.30 1.93 -15.93
N LEU A 61 15.11 1.75 -15.38
CA LEU A 61 14.89 1.65 -13.93
C LEU A 61 15.61 0.43 -13.33
N GLY A 62 15.64 -0.71 -14.05
CA GLY A 62 16.30 -1.91 -13.54
C GLY A 62 17.82 -1.73 -13.47
N ALA A 63 18.41 -1.16 -14.52
CA ALA A 63 19.84 -0.85 -14.54
C ALA A 63 20.22 0.20 -13.49
N GLU A 64 19.39 1.23 -13.29
CA GLU A 64 19.62 2.27 -12.29
C GLU A 64 19.48 1.72 -10.86
N VAL A 65 18.47 0.89 -10.57
CA VAL A 65 18.35 0.19 -9.28
C VAL A 65 19.60 -0.64 -9.00
N ALA A 66 20.06 -1.45 -9.98
CA ALA A 66 21.26 -2.25 -9.82
C ALA A 66 22.53 -1.40 -9.66
N ALA A 67 22.61 -0.25 -10.32
CA ALA A 67 23.72 0.69 -10.16
C ALA A 67 23.72 1.31 -8.76
N TRP A 68 22.57 1.80 -8.31
CA TRP A 68 22.42 2.37 -6.97
C TRP A 68 22.70 1.33 -5.88
N GLU A 69 22.34 0.06 -6.11
CA GLU A 69 22.68 -1.03 -5.21
C GLU A 69 24.18 -1.28 -5.07
N ARG A 70 24.97 -1.04 -6.13
CA ARG A 70 26.43 -1.12 -6.07
C ARG A 70 27.06 0.13 -5.46
N ASP A 71 26.55 1.31 -5.80
CA ASP A 71 27.11 2.59 -5.38
C ASP A 71 26.92 2.83 -3.88
N ASP A 72 25.77 2.41 -3.34
CA ASP A 72 25.38 2.65 -1.96
C ASP A 72 24.67 1.41 -1.39
N PRO A 73 25.39 0.30 -1.12
CA PRO A 73 24.81 -1.00 -0.80
C PRO A 73 23.91 -0.99 0.45
N HIS A 74 24.24 -0.15 1.43
CA HIS A 74 23.52 0.02 2.69
C HIS A 74 22.62 1.25 2.72
N GLY A 75 22.46 1.93 1.59
CA GLY A 75 21.61 3.10 1.45
C GLY A 75 20.13 2.77 1.57
N PRO A 76 19.33 3.66 2.16
CA PRO A 76 17.91 3.42 2.40
C PRO A 76 17.06 3.50 1.13
N ARG A 77 17.63 3.66 -0.07
CA ARG A 77 16.97 3.69 -1.41
C ARG A 77 15.44 3.63 -1.40
N ASN A 78 14.88 2.41 -1.39
CA ASN A 78 13.44 2.08 -1.32
C ASN A 78 13.00 1.55 0.06
N GLU A 79 13.85 1.67 1.06
CA GLU A 79 13.61 1.25 2.43
C GLU A 79 12.87 2.37 3.19
N PHE A 80 12.01 1.93 4.10
CA PHE A 80 11.24 2.77 4.99
C PHE A 80 11.41 2.29 6.44
N ASP A 81 11.16 3.19 7.38
CA ASP A 81 11.22 2.90 8.82
C ASP A 81 10.00 3.48 9.55
N ALA A 82 9.97 3.36 10.89
CA ALA A 82 8.85 3.85 11.69
C ALA A 82 8.60 5.36 11.55
N GLY A 83 9.59 6.14 11.09
CA GLY A 83 9.45 7.57 10.82
C GLY A 83 8.69 7.89 9.53
N ASP A 84 8.48 6.90 8.66
CA ASP A 84 7.62 7.04 7.48
C ASP A 84 6.17 6.61 7.76
N LEU A 85 5.83 6.19 8.98
CA LEU A 85 4.44 5.85 9.29
C LEU A 85 3.56 7.10 9.25
N TYR A 86 2.37 6.97 8.67
CA TYR A 86 1.36 8.00 8.86
C TYR A 86 0.98 8.12 10.35
N PRO A 87 0.66 9.34 10.83
CA PRO A 87 0.48 9.60 12.26
C PRO A 87 -0.63 8.78 12.93
N ASP A 88 -1.64 8.37 12.17
CA ASP A 88 -2.83 7.64 12.63
C ASP A 88 -2.63 6.12 12.70
N VAL A 89 -1.56 5.57 12.13
CA VAL A 89 -1.40 4.11 11.96
C VAL A 89 -1.42 3.36 13.27
N ARG A 90 -0.57 3.75 14.23
CA ARG A 90 -0.43 2.99 15.48
C ARG A 90 -1.72 2.99 16.29
N ASP A 91 -2.32 4.16 16.43
CA ASP A 91 -3.52 4.34 17.24
C ASP A 91 -4.73 3.65 16.60
N ALA A 92 -4.89 3.75 15.27
CA ALA A 92 -5.97 3.10 14.55
C ALA A 92 -5.86 1.56 14.60
N LEU A 93 -4.67 1.00 14.34
CA LEU A 93 -4.48 -0.46 14.41
C LEU A 93 -4.72 -0.98 15.84
N ALA A 94 -4.21 -0.27 16.85
CA ALA A 94 -4.44 -0.63 18.25
C ALA A 94 -5.94 -0.61 18.60
N ALA A 95 -6.68 0.40 18.16
CA ALA A 95 -8.11 0.51 18.42
C ALA A 95 -8.91 -0.61 17.73
N ILE A 96 -8.58 -0.95 16.49
CA ILE A 96 -9.22 -2.04 15.74
C ILE A 96 -8.97 -3.38 16.43
N ARG A 97 -7.71 -3.64 16.83
CA ARG A 97 -7.36 -4.87 17.55
C ARG A 97 -8.04 -4.96 18.92
N ALA A 98 -8.08 -3.85 19.67
CA ALA A 98 -8.77 -3.79 20.96
C ALA A 98 -10.30 -4.00 20.85
N ALA A 99 -10.89 -3.67 19.69
CA ALA A 99 -12.28 -3.97 19.40
C ALA A 99 -12.54 -5.44 19.02
N GLY A 100 -11.51 -6.29 19.02
CA GLY A 100 -11.61 -7.73 18.81
C GLY A 100 -11.48 -8.20 17.36
N TYR A 101 -11.10 -7.31 16.45
CA TYR A 101 -10.77 -7.68 15.07
C TYR A 101 -9.33 -8.19 14.98
N GLN A 102 -9.12 -9.19 14.14
CA GLN A 102 -7.77 -9.60 13.74
C GLN A 102 -7.19 -8.51 12.82
N VAL A 103 -5.95 -8.10 13.05
CA VAL A 103 -5.25 -7.10 12.24
C VAL A 103 -4.10 -7.76 11.50
N ILE A 104 -4.08 -7.65 10.17
CA ILE A 104 -3.04 -8.24 9.32
C ILE A 104 -2.47 -7.15 8.42
N ILE A 105 -1.16 -7.18 8.22
CA ILE A 105 -0.48 -6.35 7.23
C ILE A 105 -0.07 -7.25 6.07
N ALA A 106 -0.51 -6.95 4.85
CA ALA A 106 -0.15 -7.70 3.65
C ALA A 106 -0.12 -6.77 2.43
N GLY A 107 1.01 -6.69 1.74
CA GLY A 107 1.17 -5.77 0.61
C GLY A 107 2.22 -6.19 -0.41
N ASN A 108 2.24 -5.48 -1.54
CA ASN A 108 3.26 -5.66 -2.57
C ASN A 108 4.58 -5.07 -2.08
N GLN A 109 5.44 -5.91 -1.52
CA GLN A 109 6.67 -5.48 -0.87
C GLN A 109 7.77 -6.53 -1.07
N PRO A 110 9.04 -6.11 -1.16
CA PRO A 110 10.14 -7.05 -1.22
C PRO A 110 10.34 -7.74 0.13
N ARG A 111 11.07 -8.87 0.15
CA ARG A 111 11.38 -9.61 1.37
C ARG A 111 12.09 -8.74 2.41
N ARG A 112 12.99 -7.85 1.98
CA ARG A 112 13.70 -6.92 2.88
C ARG A 112 12.79 -5.96 3.65
N ALA A 113 11.62 -5.63 3.10
CA ALA A 113 10.65 -4.76 3.79
C ALA A 113 9.91 -5.49 4.93
N TYR A 114 9.91 -6.83 4.94
CA TYR A 114 9.34 -7.61 6.04
C TYR A 114 10.02 -7.31 7.36
N ASP A 115 11.36 -7.35 7.39
CA ASP A 115 12.13 -7.12 8.62
C ASP A 115 11.90 -5.71 9.15
N ALA A 116 11.79 -4.71 8.26
CA ALA A 116 11.46 -3.34 8.64
C ALA A 116 10.06 -3.23 9.27
N LEU A 117 9.04 -3.83 8.65
CA LEU A 117 7.67 -3.83 9.18
C LEU A 117 7.58 -4.54 10.54
N VAL A 118 8.29 -5.66 10.71
CA VAL A 118 8.35 -6.37 11.99
C VAL A 118 9.06 -5.52 13.06
N ALA A 119 10.17 -4.88 12.70
CA ALA A 119 10.92 -4.01 13.62
C ALA A 119 10.13 -2.77 14.08
N MET A 120 9.09 -2.36 13.35
CA MET A 120 8.20 -1.27 13.75
C MET A 120 7.28 -1.64 14.92
N ASP A 121 7.12 -2.93 15.25
CA ASP A 121 6.24 -3.42 16.32
C ASP A 121 4.83 -2.79 16.25
N LEU A 122 4.23 -2.89 15.06
CA LEU A 122 2.87 -2.38 14.83
C LEU A 122 1.84 -3.27 15.55
N PRO A 123 0.68 -2.73 15.99
CA PRO A 123 -0.42 -3.50 16.59
C PRO A 123 -1.14 -4.46 15.61
N ALA A 124 -0.40 -5.37 14.99
CA ALA A 124 -0.86 -6.36 14.02
C ALA A 124 -0.58 -7.77 14.54
N ASP A 125 -1.43 -8.72 14.18
CA ASP A 125 -1.29 -10.13 14.56
C ASP A 125 -0.36 -10.89 13.60
N SER A 126 -0.21 -10.42 12.36
CA SER A 126 0.81 -10.92 11.42
C SER A 126 1.14 -9.93 10.30
N VAL A 127 2.32 -10.09 9.71
CA VAL A 127 2.84 -9.31 8.59
C VAL A 127 3.19 -10.26 7.45
N HIS A 128 2.88 -9.91 6.21
CA HIS A 128 3.19 -10.69 5.02
C HIS A 128 3.57 -9.77 3.85
N THR A 129 4.40 -10.27 2.94
CA THR A 129 4.82 -9.54 1.75
C THR A 129 4.59 -10.39 0.50
N SER A 130 4.30 -9.75 -0.63
CA SER A 130 4.11 -10.44 -1.91
C SER A 130 5.31 -11.30 -2.30
N GLU A 131 6.55 -10.81 -2.14
CA GLU A 131 7.75 -11.60 -2.43
C GLU A 131 7.91 -12.76 -1.44
N GLY A 132 7.50 -12.56 -0.19
CA GLY A 132 7.40 -13.63 0.81
C GLY A 132 6.51 -14.78 0.35
N TRP A 133 5.41 -14.45 -0.32
CA TRP A 133 4.44 -15.41 -0.85
C TRP A 133 4.70 -15.87 -2.29
N GLY A 134 5.60 -15.22 -3.03
CA GLY A 134 5.83 -15.49 -4.45
C GLY A 134 4.68 -15.07 -5.38
N VAL A 135 3.73 -14.27 -4.90
CA VAL A 135 2.59 -13.76 -5.66
C VAL A 135 2.30 -12.33 -5.24
N ALA A 136 1.94 -11.46 -6.19
CA ALA A 136 1.70 -10.04 -5.97
C ALA A 136 0.30 -9.64 -6.43
N LYS A 137 -0.28 -8.64 -5.79
CA LYS A 137 -1.47 -7.95 -6.30
C LYS A 137 -1.19 -7.39 -7.70
N PRO A 138 -2.18 -7.39 -8.62
CA PRO A 138 -3.59 -7.71 -8.40
C PRO A 138 -3.95 -9.19 -8.62
N ASP A 139 -3.00 -10.12 -8.57
CA ASP A 139 -3.27 -11.55 -8.79
C ASP A 139 -4.29 -12.10 -7.76
N PRO A 140 -5.38 -12.77 -8.19
CA PRO A 140 -6.34 -13.39 -7.28
C PRO A 140 -5.74 -14.34 -6.25
N GLU A 141 -4.64 -15.02 -6.56
CA GLU A 141 -3.94 -15.90 -5.61
C GLU A 141 -3.38 -15.11 -4.41
N PHE A 142 -3.02 -13.83 -4.56
CA PHE A 142 -2.62 -13.00 -3.43
C PHE A 142 -3.76 -12.88 -2.40
N PHE A 143 -4.97 -12.60 -2.85
CA PHE A 143 -6.14 -12.46 -1.97
C PHE A 143 -6.60 -13.80 -1.40
N ALA A 144 -6.42 -14.91 -2.15
CA ALA A 144 -6.61 -16.25 -1.60
C ALA A 144 -5.63 -16.53 -0.44
N LYS A 145 -4.37 -16.11 -0.55
CA LYS A 145 -3.40 -16.22 0.56
C LYS A 145 -3.76 -15.34 1.74
N VAL A 146 -4.24 -14.11 1.51
CA VAL A 146 -4.78 -13.25 2.57
C VAL A 146 -5.89 -13.96 3.35
N ALA A 147 -6.87 -14.56 2.67
CA ALA A 147 -7.93 -15.31 3.33
C ALA A 147 -7.41 -16.53 4.11
N ALA A 148 -6.45 -17.26 3.53
CA ALA A 148 -5.83 -18.41 4.17
C ALA A 148 -5.08 -18.06 5.46
N VAL A 149 -4.27 -16.98 5.47
CA VAL A 149 -3.54 -16.56 6.69
C VAL A 149 -4.45 -15.91 7.73
N ALA A 150 -5.54 -15.27 7.30
CA ALA A 150 -6.58 -14.80 8.21
C ALA A 150 -7.34 -15.97 8.86
N GLY A 151 -7.43 -17.12 8.18
CA GLY A 151 -8.28 -18.23 8.61
C GLY A 151 -9.76 -17.84 8.59
N ARG A 152 -10.15 -17.02 7.61
CA ARG A 152 -11.50 -16.43 7.48
C ARG A 152 -12.03 -16.64 6.07
N GLU A 153 -13.35 -16.66 5.94
CA GLU A 153 -13.98 -16.54 4.63
C GLU A 153 -13.73 -15.13 4.06
N PRO A 154 -13.59 -14.95 2.73
CA PRO A 154 -13.33 -13.64 2.14
C PRO A 154 -14.32 -12.56 2.60
N ALA A 155 -15.62 -12.89 2.69
CA ALA A 155 -16.66 -11.96 3.13
C ALA A 155 -16.56 -11.50 4.60
N GLU A 156 -15.69 -12.12 5.40
CA GLU A 156 -15.39 -11.74 6.78
C GLU A 156 -14.14 -10.85 6.89
N ILE A 157 -13.54 -10.47 5.76
CA ILE A 157 -12.32 -9.67 5.68
C ILE A 157 -12.64 -8.31 5.09
N LEU A 158 -12.15 -7.25 5.73
CA LEU A 158 -12.05 -5.91 5.13
C LEU A 158 -10.61 -5.71 4.65
N TYR A 159 -10.40 -5.56 3.35
CA TYR A 159 -9.12 -5.17 2.77
C TYR A 159 -9.04 -3.65 2.61
N VAL A 160 -8.01 -3.02 3.18
CA VAL A 160 -7.80 -1.57 3.19
C VAL A 160 -6.56 -1.24 2.35
N GLY A 161 -6.71 -0.38 1.34
CA GLY A 161 -5.62 0.07 0.48
C GLY A 161 -5.94 1.39 -0.21
N ASP A 162 -4.95 2.03 -0.84
CA ASP A 162 -5.11 3.31 -1.54
C ASP A 162 -5.33 3.13 -3.05
N ARG A 163 -5.03 1.96 -3.61
CA ARG A 163 -5.15 1.73 -5.05
C ARG A 163 -6.42 0.97 -5.43
N LEU A 164 -7.33 1.68 -6.10
CA LEU A 164 -8.54 1.07 -6.67
C LEU A 164 -8.24 -0.14 -7.59
N ASP A 165 -7.25 -0.03 -8.47
CA ASP A 165 -6.90 -1.04 -9.47
C ASP A 165 -6.11 -2.24 -8.92
N ASN A 166 -5.35 -2.03 -7.83
CA ASN A 166 -4.43 -3.02 -7.29
C ASN A 166 -4.93 -3.65 -5.98
N ASP A 167 -5.69 -2.91 -5.18
CA ASP A 167 -6.12 -3.33 -3.85
C ASP A 167 -7.63 -3.59 -3.82
N VAL A 168 -8.42 -2.56 -4.13
CA VAL A 168 -9.87 -2.56 -3.87
C VAL A 168 -10.60 -3.47 -4.86
N LEU A 169 -10.52 -3.21 -6.16
CA LEU A 169 -11.27 -4.00 -7.14
C LEU A 169 -10.87 -5.49 -7.14
N PRO A 170 -9.57 -5.84 -7.04
CA PRO A 170 -9.16 -7.25 -6.94
C PRO A 170 -9.59 -7.92 -5.63
N ALA A 171 -9.53 -7.24 -4.48
CA ALA A 171 -10.02 -7.78 -3.21
C ALA A 171 -11.55 -8.01 -3.24
N ALA A 172 -12.30 -7.06 -3.80
CA ALA A 172 -13.74 -7.20 -4.00
C ALA A 172 -14.07 -8.38 -4.93
N ALA A 173 -13.31 -8.55 -6.01
CA ALA A 173 -13.46 -9.70 -6.92
C ALA A 173 -13.15 -11.05 -6.23
N ALA A 174 -12.28 -11.05 -5.22
CA ALA A 174 -12.01 -12.21 -4.37
C ALA A 174 -13.09 -12.44 -3.27
N GLY A 175 -14.13 -11.60 -3.21
CA GLY A 175 -15.24 -11.71 -2.26
C GLY A 175 -15.01 -11.02 -0.92
N MET A 176 -13.99 -10.19 -0.79
CA MET A 176 -13.73 -9.40 0.42
C MET A 176 -14.56 -8.12 0.45
N ARG A 177 -14.79 -7.59 1.66
CA ARG A 177 -15.18 -6.17 1.79
C ARG A 177 -13.95 -5.30 1.60
N THR A 178 -14.15 -4.06 1.16
CA THR A 178 -13.04 -3.20 0.79
C THR A 178 -13.18 -1.77 1.29
N ALA A 179 -12.05 -1.17 1.68
CA ALA A 179 -11.96 0.24 1.99
C ALA A 179 -10.91 0.90 1.09
N LEU A 180 -11.32 1.91 0.33
CA LEU A 180 -10.42 2.78 -0.42
C LEU A 180 -9.98 3.94 0.48
N LEU A 181 -8.68 4.05 0.69
CA LEU A 181 -8.08 5.14 1.46
C LEU A 181 -7.66 6.28 0.52
N ARG A 182 -8.09 7.51 0.81
CA ARG A 182 -7.70 8.73 0.10
C ARG A 182 -6.35 9.22 0.62
N ARG A 183 -5.31 8.45 0.32
CA ARG A 183 -3.93 8.67 0.75
C ARG A 183 -2.97 8.53 -0.43
N GLY A 184 -1.89 9.30 -0.40
CA GLY A 184 -0.98 9.41 -1.53
C GLY A 184 -1.62 9.97 -2.81
N PRO A 185 -0.84 10.10 -3.90
CA PRO A 185 -1.37 10.57 -5.16
C PRO A 185 -2.39 9.59 -5.76
N TRP A 186 -2.20 8.28 -5.59
CA TRP A 186 -3.12 7.27 -6.11
C TRP A 186 -4.47 7.29 -5.40
N GLY A 187 -4.52 7.27 -4.07
CA GLY A 187 -5.78 7.26 -3.33
C GLY A 187 -6.68 8.45 -3.68
N TYR A 188 -6.13 9.67 -3.77
CA TYR A 188 -6.91 10.84 -4.20
C TYR A 188 -7.40 10.73 -5.64
N LEU A 189 -6.52 10.36 -6.58
CA LEU A 189 -6.90 10.27 -8.00
C LEU A 189 -7.86 9.10 -8.28
N HIS A 190 -7.71 7.99 -7.55
CA HIS A 190 -8.52 6.79 -7.74
C HIS A 190 -9.90 6.94 -7.10
N ALA A 191 -10.04 7.71 -6.02
CA ALA A 191 -11.33 8.02 -5.41
C ALA A 191 -12.26 8.82 -6.34
N GLU A 192 -11.71 9.56 -7.31
CA GLU A 192 -12.50 10.30 -8.31
C GLU A 192 -12.96 9.42 -9.49
N ARG A 193 -12.54 8.15 -9.55
CA ARG A 193 -12.94 7.23 -10.63
C ARG A 193 -14.36 6.73 -10.39
N PRO A 194 -15.17 6.49 -11.44
CA PRO A 194 -16.54 6.00 -11.27
C PRO A 194 -16.65 4.72 -10.43
N ARG A 195 -15.67 3.81 -10.59
CA ARG A 195 -15.63 2.53 -9.86
C ARG A 195 -15.15 2.65 -8.41
N ALA A 196 -14.75 3.83 -7.93
CA ALA A 196 -14.48 4.02 -6.51
C ALA A 196 -15.74 3.76 -5.65
N ALA A 197 -16.93 3.99 -6.23
CA ALA A 197 -18.21 3.65 -5.61
C ALA A 197 -18.44 2.14 -5.42
N ASP A 198 -17.60 1.28 -6.03
CA ASP A 198 -17.61 -0.17 -5.78
C ASP A 198 -16.96 -0.52 -4.43
N ALA A 199 -16.19 0.38 -3.83
CA ALA A 199 -15.63 0.19 -2.49
C ALA A 199 -16.73 0.30 -1.43
N ASP A 200 -16.67 -0.53 -0.39
CA ASP A 200 -17.65 -0.48 0.70
C ASP A 200 -17.47 0.73 1.61
N VAL A 201 -16.24 1.22 1.69
CA VAL A 201 -15.83 2.37 2.50
C VAL A 201 -14.87 3.22 1.68
N ILE A 202 -15.04 4.54 1.73
CA ILE A 202 -14.03 5.50 1.30
C ILE A 202 -13.66 6.33 2.54
N ALA A 203 -12.38 6.38 2.87
CA ALA A 203 -11.88 7.01 4.10
C ALA A 203 -10.69 7.93 3.80
N ASP A 204 -10.51 8.98 4.61
CA ASP A 204 -9.35 9.87 4.52
C ASP A 204 -8.19 9.45 5.45
N ASP A 205 -8.51 8.66 6.49
CA ASP A 205 -7.55 8.15 7.46
C ASP A 205 -8.00 6.80 8.04
N LEU A 206 -7.12 6.15 8.80
CA LEU A 206 -7.35 4.85 9.41
C LEU A 206 -8.25 4.90 10.64
N HIS A 207 -8.43 6.06 11.28
CA HIS A 207 -9.39 6.20 12.39
C HIS A 207 -10.83 6.00 11.92
N ALA A 208 -11.13 6.30 10.66
CA ALA A 208 -12.45 6.08 10.06
C ALA A 208 -12.80 4.59 9.85
N ILE A 209 -11.81 3.69 9.85
CA ILE A 209 -12.02 2.26 9.57
C ILE A 209 -12.84 1.58 10.67
N LEU A 210 -12.51 1.80 11.95
CA LEU A 210 -13.22 1.16 13.05
C LEU A 210 -14.72 1.56 13.12
N PRO A 211 -15.09 2.85 13.01
CA PRO A 211 -16.50 3.24 12.88
C PRO A 211 -17.19 2.58 11.68
N ALA A 212 -16.52 2.50 10.53
CA ALA A 212 -17.09 1.93 9.31
C ALA A 212 -17.38 0.42 9.43
N LEU A 213 -16.55 -0.34 10.16
CA LEU A 213 -16.76 -1.77 10.39
C LEU A 213 -18.14 -2.08 11.00
N ARG A 214 -18.71 -1.17 11.80
CA ARG A 214 -20.04 -1.33 12.41
C ARG A 214 -21.18 -1.25 11.40
N GLY A 215 -20.97 -0.61 10.25
CA GLY A 215 -21.94 -0.51 9.16
C GLY A 215 -21.86 -1.66 8.15
N LEU A 216 -20.80 -2.48 8.20
CA LEU A 216 -20.55 -3.59 7.27
C LEU A 216 -21.05 -4.94 7.79
N THR A 217 -21.61 -4.98 9.01
CA THR A 217 -22.05 -6.20 9.71
C THR A 217 -23.43 -6.68 9.28
#